data_AF-A0A7T8JVB2-F1
#
_entry.id   AF-A0A7T8JVB2-F1
#
_cell.length_a   1.000
_cell.length_b   1.000
_cell.length_c   1.000
_cell.angle_alpha   90.00
_cell.angle_beta   90.00
_cell.angle_gamma   90.00
#
_symmetry.space_group_name_H-M   'P 1'
#
loop_
_entity.id
_entity.type
_entity.pdbx_description
1 polymer ?
#
loop_
_entity_poly.entity_id
_entity_poly.type
_entity_poly.pdbx_seq_one_letter_code
_entity_poly.pdbx_strand_id
1 'polypeptide(L)'
;MDTEGRVLRFDSFSKVLSSGLRLGFVTGPKPLVERIVLHMQASVLHASSLSQVLVSELLDRWGLDGFMEHVGKIEGFYKEKRDVMHVAGVKHLDGLCEWSIPGGGMFLWLKTNPYIKGRGDIQKRAMKLLWKVKH
;
A
#
# COMPACT_ATOMS: atom_id res chain seq x y z
N MET A 1 -12.88 -12.12 -12.73
CA MET A 1 -13.98 -11.59 -11.91
C MET A 1 -14.57 -12.77 -11.15
N ASP A 2 -14.95 -12.61 -9.88
CA ASP A 2 -15.49 -13.74 -9.10
C ASP A 2 -16.95 -14.00 -9.50
N THR A 3 -17.22 -15.20 -10.02
CA THR A 3 -18.56 -15.64 -10.47
C THR A 3 -19.14 -16.72 -9.56
N GLU A 4 -18.32 -17.32 -8.70
CA GLU A 4 -18.69 -18.50 -7.93
C GLU A 4 -18.58 -18.29 -6.42
N GLY A 5 -18.34 -17.04 -5.99
CA GLY A 5 -18.31 -16.67 -4.58
C GLY A 5 -17.21 -17.40 -3.84
N ARG A 6 -15.97 -17.32 -4.35
CA ARG A 6 -14.80 -17.95 -3.73
C ARG A 6 -13.73 -16.95 -3.31
N VAL A 7 -13.90 -15.67 -3.64
CA VAL A 7 -12.93 -14.64 -3.35
C VAL A 7 -13.30 -13.90 -2.07
N LEU A 8 -12.37 -13.87 -1.12
CA LEU A 8 -12.36 -12.93 -0.01
C LEU A 8 -11.39 -11.79 -0.34
N ARG A 9 -11.91 -10.56 -0.38
CA ARG A 9 -11.11 -9.36 -0.54
C ARG A 9 -10.94 -8.67 0.80
N PHE A 10 -9.71 -8.38 1.16
CA PHE A 10 -9.35 -7.62 2.36
C PHE A 10 -8.88 -6.23 1.96
N ASP A 11 -9.56 -5.23 2.49
CA ASP A 11 -9.27 -3.82 2.25
C ASP A 11 -8.87 -3.14 3.57
N SER A 12 -8.03 -2.11 3.50
CA SER A 12 -7.58 -1.37 4.67
C SER A 12 -7.48 0.12 4.41
N PHE A 13 -7.89 0.91 5.41
CA PHE A 13 -7.72 2.37 5.41
C PHE A 13 -6.27 2.80 5.67
N SER A 14 -5.34 1.87 5.91
CA SER A 14 -3.95 2.20 6.29
C SER A 14 -3.18 3.03 5.24
N LYS A 15 -3.53 2.87 3.96
CA LYS A 15 -2.85 3.53 2.84
C LYS A 15 -3.70 4.62 2.17
N VAL A 16 -4.96 4.75 2.61
CA VAL A 16 -5.93 5.72 2.07
C VAL A 16 -6.23 6.81 3.08
N LEU A 17 -6.29 6.52 4.38
CA LEU A 17 -6.53 7.51 5.42
C LEU A 17 -5.32 7.62 6.34
N SER A 18 -5.05 6.57 7.11
CA SER A 18 -3.92 6.50 8.04
C SER A 18 -3.75 5.09 8.59
N SER A 19 -2.50 4.63 8.71
CA SER A 19 -2.16 3.37 9.36
C SER A 19 -2.48 3.34 10.85
N GLY A 20 -2.55 4.51 11.50
CA GLY A 20 -2.87 4.65 12.93
C GLY A 20 -4.31 4.29 13.30
N LEU A 21 -5.23 4.31 12.32
CA LEU A 21 -6.65 3.96 12.55
C LEU A 21 -6.85 2.46 12.79
N ARG A 22 -5.89 1.63 12.33
CA ARG A 22 -5.94 0.16 12.45
C ARG A 22 -7.28 -0.43 11.98
N LEU A 23 -7.86 0.19 10.95
CA LEU A 23 -9.18 -0.15 10.43
C LEU A 23 -9.09 -0.72 9.00
N GLY A 24 -9.95 -1.69 8.74
CA GLY A 24 -10.13 -2.32 7.44
C GLY A 24 -11.46 -3.05 7.39
N PHE A 25 -11.78 -3.61 6.22
CA PHE A 25 -13.00 -4.34 6.00
C PHE A 25 -12.73 -5.54 5.08
N VAL A 26 -13.63 -6.51 5.11
CA VAL A 26 -13.58 -7.71 4.27
C VAL A 26 -14.85 -7.79 3.44
N THR A 27 -14.70 -8.11 2.17
CA THR A 27 -15.81 -8.35 1.24
C THR A 27 -15.71 -9.78 0.71
N GLY A 28 -16.82 -10.51 0.67
CA GLY A 28 -16.86 -11.85 0.09
C GLY A 28 -18.13 -12.62 0.47
N PRO A 29 -18.15 -13.94 0.24
CA PRO A 29 -19.31 -14.80 0.49
C PRO A 29 -19.75 -14.78 1.95
N LYS A 30 -21.05 -14.59 2.18
CA LYS A 30 -21.65 -14.50 3.53
C LYS A 30 -21.19 -15.61 4.49
N PRO A 31 -21.19 -16.91 4.13
CA PRO A 31 -20.76 -17.96 5.05
C PRO A 31 -19.31 -17.83 5.51
N LEU A 32 -18.42 -17.28 4.68
CA LEU A 32 -17.02 -17.06 5.04
C LEU A 32 -16.86 -15.82 5.92
N VAL A 33 -17.57 -14.73 5.60
CA VAL A 33 -17.56 -13.51 6.40
C VAL A 33 -18.09 -13.77 7.81
N GLU A 34 -19.16 -14.57 7.96
CA GLU A 34 -19.70 -14.95 9.27
C GLU A 34 -18.68 -15.71 10.12
N ARG A 35 -17.89 -16.61 9.52
CA ARG A 35 -16.80 -17.31 10.22
C ARG A 35 -15.71 -16.35 10.69
N ILE A 36 -15.38 -15.33 9.90
CA ILE A 36 -14.43 -14.28 10.29
C ILE A 36 -14.98 -13.46 11.45
N VAL A 37 -16.26 -13.07 11.41
CA VAL A 37 -16.91 -12.33 12.50
C VAL A 37 -16.88 -13.13 13.80
N LEU A 38 -17.23 -14.41 13.76
CA LEU A 38 -17.15 -15.29 14.94
C LEU A 38 -15.73 -15.39 15.50
N HIS A 39 -14.72 -15.51 14.62
CA HIS A 39 -13.33 -15.51 15.06
C HIS A 39 -12.90 -14.16 15.67
N MET A 40 -13.33 -13.05 15.08
CA MET A 40 -13.05 -11.70 15.62
C MET A 40 -13.67 -11.53 17.01
N GLN A 41 -14.91 -11.96 17.21
CA GLN A 41 -15.59 -11.90 18.51
C GLN A 41 -14.82 -12.67 19.59
N ALA A 42 -14.23 -13.81 19.24
CA ALA A 42 -13.45 -14.62 20.18
C ALA A 42 -12.03 -14.09 20.45
N SER A 43 -11.47 -13.27 19.56
CA SER A 43 -10.05 -12.85 19.61
C SER A 43 -9.86 -11.40 20.04
N VAL A 44 -10.44 -10.47 19.30
CA VAL A 44 -10.23 -9.01 19.47
C VAL A 44 -11.54 -8.24 19.67
N LEU A 45 -12.67 -8.95 19.74
CA LEU A 45 -14.05 -8.46 19.81
C LEU A 45 -14.48 -7.64 18.59
N HIS A 46 -13.84 -6.50 18.34
CA HIS A 46 -14.11 -5.59 17.23
C HIS A 46 -12.93 -4.62 17.03
N ALA A 47 -12.91 -3.92 15.89
CA ALA A 47 -11.96 -2.83 15.68
C ALA A 47 -12.27 -1.64 16.61
N SER A 48 -11.30 -0.75 16.84
CA SER A 48 -11.48 0.46 17.68
C SER A 48 -12.75 1.24 17.34
N SER A 49 -13.69 1.36 18.29
CA SER A 49 -14.96 2.08 18.09
C SER A 49 -14.75 3.55 17.73
N LEU A 50 -13.76 4.21 18.34
CA LEU A 50 -13.40 5.59 17.99
C LEU A 50 -12.95 5.70 16.52
N SER A 51 -12.14 4.75 16.06
CA SER A 51 -11.68 4.73 14.66
C SER A 51 -12.84 4.45 13.70
N GLN A 52 -13.79 3.58 14.08
CA GLN A 52 -14.99 3.33 13.30
C GLN A 52 -15.86 4.60 13.17
N VAL A 53 -16.14 5.29 14.27
CA VAL A 53 -16.94 6.54 14.26
C VAL A 53 -16.25 7.62 13.44
N LEU A 54 -14.94 7.83 13.63
CA LEU A 54 -14.19 8.84 12.89
C LEU A 54 -14.21 8.57 11.38
N VAL A 55 -13.99 7.31 10.97
CA VAL A 55 -14.03 6.95 9.55
C VAL A 55 -15.44 7.05 8.99
N SER A 56 -16.47 6.64 9.73
CA SER A 56 -17.88 6.79 9.30
C SER A 56 -18.23 8.26 9.04
N GLU A 57 -18.01 9.12 10.03
CA GLU A 57 -18.29 10.55 9.92
C GLU A 57 -17.51 11.23 8.79
N LEU A 58 -16.27 10.82 8.58
CA LEU A 58 -15.45 11.33 7.50
C LEU A 58 -15.99 10.94 6.12
N LEU A 59 -16.34 9.66 5.94
CA LEU A 59 -16.89 9.15 4.70
C LEU A 59 -18.28 9.73 4.42
N ASP A 60 -19.11 9.90 5.44
CA ASP A 60 -20.44 10.51 5.31
C ASP A 60 -20.34 11.98 4.89
N ARG A 61 -19.39 12.74 5.44
CA ARG A 61 -19.16 14.15 5.06
C ARG A 61 -18.57 14.31 3.66
N TRP A 62 -17.63 13.44 3.29
CA TRP A 62 -17.00 13.51 1.97
C TRP A 62 -17.93 13.00 0.87
N GLY A 63 -18.82 12.06 1.19
CA GLY A 63 -19.52 11.28 0.20
C GLY A 63 -18.56 10.52 -0.72
N LEU A 64 -19.11 9.93 -1.79
CA LEU A 64 -18.29 9.21 -2.76
C LEU A 64 -17.33 10.14 -3.50
N ASP A 65 -17.79 11.32 -3.92
CA ASP A 65 -16.99 12.24 -4.72
C ASP A 65 -15.78 12.79 -3.95
N GLY A 66 -15.98 13.23 -2.70
CA GLY A 66 -14.89 13.71 -1.85
C GLY A 66 -13.89 12.60 -1.51
N PHE A 67 -14.38 11.37 -1.31
CA PHE A 67 -13.50 10.22 -1.11
C PHE A 67 -12.65 9.94 -2.35
N MET A 68 -13.24 9.97 -3.56
CA MET A 68 -12.52 9.77 -4.81
C MET A 68 -11.50 10.88 -5.08
N GLU A 69 -11.83 12.14 -4.76
CA GLU A 69 -10.89 13.26 -4.85
C GLU A 69 -9.68 13.05 -3.92
N HIS A 70 -9.93 12.63 -2.69
CA HIS A 70 -8.89 12.31 -1.71
C HIS A 70 -7.99 11.16 -2.19
N VAL A 71 -8.57 10.09 -2.72
CA VAL A 71 -7.82 8.98 -3.33
C VAL A 71 -6.95 9.49 -4.49
N GLY A 72 -7.48 10.34 -5.36
CA GLY A 72 -6.72 10.95 -6.47
C GLY A 72 -5.52 11.78 -5.99
N LYS A 73 -5.67 12.54 -4.89
CA LYS A 73 -4.55 13.27 -4.26
C LYS A 73 -3.46 12.31 -3.78
N ILE A 74 -3.85 11.18 -3.17
CA ILE A 74 -2.91 10.15 -2.71
C ILE A 74 -2.21 9.48 -3.88
N GLU A 75 -2.93 9.14 -4.95
CA GLU A 75 -2.35 8.57 -6.17
C GLU A 75 -1.31 9.52 -6.79
N GLY A 76 -1.64 10.82 -6.88
CA GLY A 76 -0.72 11.86 -7.34
C GLY A 76 0.56 11.92 -6.49
N PHE A 77 0.41 11.94 -5.16
CA PHE A 77 1.53 11.94 -4.23
C PHE A 77 2.45 10.72 -4.38
N TYR A 78 1.89 9.51 -4.49
CA TYR A 78 2.70 8.30 -4.68
C TYR A 78 3.31 8.22 -6.08
N LYS A 79 2.63 8.74 -7.10
CA LYS A 79 3.17 8.85 -8.46
C LYS A 79 4.40 9.74 -8.50
N GLU A 80 4.34 10.92 -7.87
CA GLU A 80 5.49 11.83 -7.77
C GLU A 80 6.68 11.14 -7.09
N LYS A 81 6.45 10.47 -5.95
CA LYS A 81 7.50 9.72 -5.25
C LYS A 81 8.11 8.61 -6.09
N ARG A 82 7.28 7.88 -6.84
CA ARG A 82 7.75 6.85 -7.78
C ARG A 82 8.64 7.45 -8.84
N ASP A 83 8.26 8.58 -9.42
CA ASP A 83 8.99 9.23 -10.51
C ASP A 83 10.34 9.78 -10.01
N VAL A 84 10.37 10.38 -8.82
CA VAL A 84 11.63 10.80 -8.16
C VAL A 84 12.54 9.59 -7.91
N MET A 85 11.99 8.49 -7.38
CA MET A 85 12.75 7.26 -7.14
C MET A 85 13.27 6.65 -8.45
N HIS A 86 12.48 6.71 -9.53
CA HIS A 86 12.90 6.24 -10.85
C HIS A 86 14.09 7.06 -11.38
N VAL A 87 14.01 8.39 -11.35
CA VAL A 87 15.11 9.28 -11.79
C VAL A 87 16.37 9.05 -10.96
N ALA A 88 16.22 8.91 -9.63
CA ALA A 88 17.34 8.58 -8.74
C ALA A 88 17.93 7.20 -9.05
N GLY A 89 17.07 6.22 -9.36
CA GLY A 89 17.48 4.89 -9.81
C GLY A 89 18.32 4.95 -11.07
N VAL A 90 17.86 5.64 -12.11
CA VAL A 90 18.61 5.80 -13.38
C VAL A 90 19.97 6.46 -13.11
N LYS A 91 20.00 7.51 -12.30
CA LYS A 91 21.25 8.24 -12.02
C LYS A 91 22.31 7.41 -11.28
N HIS A 92 21.89 6.46 -10.44
CA HIS A 92 22.81 5.86 -9.46
C HIS A 92 22.89 4.32 -9.51
N LEU A 93 21.95 3.66 -10.16
CA LEU A 93 21.84 2.20 -10.23
C LEU A 93 21.83 1.67 -11.67
N ASP A 94 21.90 2.55 -12.67
CA ASP A 94 22.01 2.14 -14.07
C ASP A 94 23.26 1.27 -14.31
N GLY A 95 23.09 0.22 -15.10
CA GLY A 95 24.08 -0.84 -15.28
C GLY A 95 24.31 -1.78 -14.08
N LEU A 96 23.89 -1.40 -12.87
CA LEU A 96 24.04 -2.23 -11.65
C LEU A 96 22.80 -3.08 -11.34
N CYS A 97 21.62 -2.49 -11.57
CA CYS A 97 20.32 -3.10 -11.31
C CYS A 97 19.37 -2.90 -12.49
N GLU A 98 18.45 -3.85 -12.66
CA GLU A 98 17.30 -3.74 -13.54
C GLU A 98 16.05 -3.53 -12.68
N TRP A 99 15.13 -2.66 -13.12
CA TRP A 99 13.83 -2.49 -12.48
C TRP A 99 12.78 -2.08 -13.50
N SER A 100 11.52 -2.35 -13.17
CA SER A 100 10.36 -1.83 -13.91
C SER A 100 9.71 -0.70 -13.14
N ILE A 101 9.14 0.27 -13.87
CA ILE A 101 8.33 1.33 -13.26
C ILE A 101 6.99 0.70 -12.83
N PRO A 102 6.65 0.69 -11.54
CA PRO A 102 5.41 0.08 -11.09
C PRO A 102 4.19 0.87 -11.57
N GLY A 103 3.17 0.16 -12.04
CA GLY A 103 1.88 0.74 -12.40
C GLY A 103 1.04 1.22 -11.20
N GLY A 104 1.36 0.74 -10.00
CA GLY A 104 0.70 1.14 -8.75
C GLY A 104 1.41 0.57 -7.52
N GLY A 105 1.00 1.04 -6.34
CA GLY A 105 1.60 0.65 -5.07
C GLY A 105 2.75 1.56 -4.63
N MET A 106 3.51 1.11 -3.63
CA MET A 106 4.54 1.91 -2.95
C MET A 106 5.93 1.27 -2.97
N PHE A 107 6.10 0.17 -3.70
CA PHE A 107 7.34 -0.62 -3.69
C PHE A 107 7.99 -0.59 -5.07
N LEU A 108 9.30 -0.38 -5.09
CA LEU A 108 10.14 -0.55 -6.27
C LEU A 108 10.95 -1.83 -6.12
N TRP A 109 10.80 -2.75 -7.07
CA TRP A 109 11.56 -4.00 -7.09
C TRP A 109 12.84 -3.84 -7.91
N LEU A 110 13.98 -4.07 -7.28
CA LEU A 110 15.30 -3.99 -7.93
C LEU A 110 15.86 -5.40 -8.11
N LYS A 111 16.25 -5.74 -9.33
CA LYS A 111 16.97 -6.97 -9.66
C LYS A 111 18.44 -6.63 -9.89
N THR A 112 19.31 -7.14 -9.03
CA THR A 112 20.77 -6.90 -9.16
C THR A 112 21.36 -7.75 -10.29
N ASN A 113 22.27 -7.18 -11.08
CA ASN A 113 23.01 -7.94 -12.08
C ASN A 113 23.94 -8.98 -11.40
N PRO A 114 23.78 -10.29 -11.68
CA PRO A 114 24.54 -11.34 -11.00
C PRO A 114 26.04 -11.36 -11.36
N TYR A 115 26.44 -10.75 -12.48
CA TYR A 115 27.82 -10.75 -12.97
C TYR A 115 28.68 -9.65 -12.35
N ILE A 116 28.08 -8.73 -11.58
CA ILE A 116 28.79 -7.64 -10.91
C ILE A 116 29.24 -8.10 -9.52
N LYS A 117 30.56 -8.16 -9.30
CA LYS A 117 31.14 -8.45 -7.97
C LYS A 117 30.85 -7.27 -7.02
N GLY A 118 30.45 -7.57 -5.79
CA GLY A 118 30.18 -6.55 -4.76
C GLY A 118 28.71 -6.23 -4.48
N ARG A 119 27.83 -7.25 -4.37
CA ARG A 119 26.40 -7.07 -4.00
C ARG A 119 26.18 -6.21 -2.75
N GLY A 120 27.08 -6.29 -1.76
CA GLY A 120 27.00 -5.48 -0.54
C GLY A 120 27.13 -3.97 -0.80
N ASP A 121 27.90 -3.56 -1.82
CA ASP A 121 28.05 -2.15 -2.17
C ASP A 121 26.86 -1.63 -2.99
N ILE A 122 26.24 -2.48 -3.80
CA ILE A 122 25.00 -2.14 -4.53
C ILE A 122 23.85 -1.92 -3.52
N GLN A 123 23.71 -2.79 -2.51
CA GLN A 123 22.72 -2.62 -1.45
C GLN A 123 22.95 -1.34 -0.64
N LYS A 124 24.20 -1.02 -0.27
CA LYS A 124 24.53 0.25 0.42
C LYS A 124 24.21 1.47 -0.43
N ARG A 125 24.48 1.44 -1.74
CA ARG A 125 24.12 2.53 -2.67
C ARG A 125 22.60 2.68 -2.80
N ALA A 126 21.87 1.57 -2.93
CA ALA A 126 20.40 1.57 -2.94
C ALA A 126 19.80 2.12 -1.63
N MET A 127 20.36 1.76 -0.47
CA MET A 127 19.90 2.31 0.82
C MET A 127 20.21 3.80 0.97
N LYS A 128 21.38 4.28 0.51
CA LYS A 128 21.70 5.71 0.50
C LYS A 128 20.75 6.51 -0.41
N LEU A 129 20.31 5.92 -1.51
CA LEU A 129 19.31 6.53 -2.40
C LEU A 129 17.96 6.66 -1.71
N LEU A 130 17.49 5.59 -1.07
CA LEU A 130 16.24 5.60 -0.31
C LEU A 130 16.25 6.67 0.78
N TRP A 131 17.41 6.94 1.40
CA TRP A 131 17.53 8.01 2.39
C TRP A 131 17.49 9.41 1.76
N LYS A 132 18.17 9.63 0.62
CA LYS A 132 18.16 10.91 -0.12
C LYS A 132 16.84 11.26 -0.82
N VAL A 133 16.00 10.28 -1.11
CA VAL A 133 14.67 10.51 -1.71
C VAL A 133 13.60 10.74 -0.64
N LYS A 134 13.89 10.38 0.61
CA LYS A 134 12.95 10.51 1.74
C LYS A 134 13.09 11.85 2.47
N HIS A 135 14.13 12.63 2.20
CA HIS A 135 14.48 13.91 2.83
C HIS A 135 14.82 14.92 1.74
#